data_AF-A0A9D6MM49-F1
#
_entry.id   AF-A0A9D6MM49-F1
#
_cell.length_a   1.000
_cell.length_b   1.000
_cell.length_c   1.000
_cell.angle_alpha   90.00
_cell.angle_beta   90.00
_cell.angle_gamma   90.00
#
_symmetry.space_group_name_H-M   'P 1'
#
loop_
_entity.id
_entity.type
_entity.pdbx_description
1 polymer ?
#
loop_
_entity_poly.entity_id
_entity_poly.type
_entity_poly.pdbx_seq_one_letter_code
_entity_poly.pdbx_strand_id
1 'polypeptide(L)' 'MTTTPKAGLSTRCIHAGDRLDERGGIHMPLYNHSTFAFPSAQAVLDVVEGRATGNL' A
#
# COMPACT_ATOMS: atom_id res chain seq x y z
N MET A 1 -9.75 -17.67 20.25
CA MET A 1 -9.38 -16.99 19.00
C MET A 1 -9.60 -17.96 17.86
N THR A 2 -10.61 -17.74 17.02
CA THR A 2 -10.88 -18.56 15.83
C THR A 2 -9.92 -18.16 14.72
N THR A 3 -9.09 -19.08 14.26
CA THR A 3 -8.22 -18.87 13.10
C THR A 3 -9.07 -18.94 11.83
N THR A 4 -9.23 -17.82 11.14
CA THR A 4 -9.88 -17.83 9.83
C THR A 4 -9.03 -18.69 8.89
N PRO A 5 -9.60 -19.73 8.25
CA PRO A 5 -8.85 -20.56 7.32
C PRO A 5 -8.32 -19.70 6.17
N LYS A 6 -7.05 -19.90 5.82
CA LYS A 6 -6.40 -19.17 4.73
C LYS A 6 -7.15 -19.48 3.43
N ALA A 7 -7.65 -18.44 2.76
CA ALA A 7 -8.29 -18.56 1.45
C ALA A 7 -7.44 -19.39 0.47
N GLY A 8 -8.05 -20.13 -0.46
CA GLY A 8 -7.37 -20.96 -1.45
C GLY A 8 -6.40 -20.16 -2.34
N LEU A 9 -5.51 -20.85 -3.08
CA LEU A 9 -4.49 -20.19 -3.90
C LEU A 9 -5.11 -19.24 -4.95
N SER A 10 -6.11 -19.72 -5.69
CA SER A 10 -6.80 -18.92 -6.72
C SER A 10 -7.41 -17.65 -6.15
N THR A 11 -8.11 -17.75 -5.01
CA THR A 11 -8.69 -16.60 -4.32
C THR A 11 -7.62 -15.59 -3.90
N ARG A 12 -6.47 -16.06 -3.40
CA ARG A 12 -5.37 -15.17 -3.02
C ARG A 12 -4.69 -14.54 -4.23
N CYS A 13 -4.56 -15.24 -5.35
CA CYS A 13 -4.01 -14.67 -6.58
C CYS A 13 -4.85 -13.50 -7.10
N ILE A 14 -6.16 -13.52 -6.86
CA ILE A 14 -7.06 -12.46 -7.30
C ILE A 14 -7.19 -11.37 -6.24
N HIS A 15 -7.32 -11.73 -4.96
CA HIS A 15 -7.79 -10.80 -3.92
C HIS A 15 -6.80 -10.47 -2.81
N ALA A 16 -5.63 -11.11 -2.76
CA ALA A 16 -4.67 -10.81 -1.71
C ALA A 16 -4.08 -9.41 -1.92
N GLY A 17 -4.38 -8.50 -0.99
CA GLY A 17 -3.92 -7.11 -1.06
C GLY A 17 -4.90 -6.17 -1.76
N ASP A 18 -6.04 -6.66 -2.26
CA ASP A 18 -7.10 -5.82 -2.81
C ASP A 18 -7.58 -4.82 -1.75
N ARG A 19 -7.62 -3.55 -2.13
CA ARG A 19 -8.18 -2.47 -1.31
C ARG A 19 -8.88 -1.47 -2.22
N LEU A 20 -10.07 -1.06 -1.82
CA LEU A 20 -10.77 0.03 -2.51
C LEU A 20 -10.01 1.35 -2.32
N ASP A 21 -9.92 2.12 -3.39
CA ASP A 21 -9.47 3.50 -3.28
C ASP A 21 -10.54 4.39 -2.61
N GLU A 22 -10.22 5.67 -2.39
CA GLU A 22 -11.13 6.64 -1.76
C GLU A 22 -12.44 6.86 -2.52
N ARG A 23 -12.51 6.45 -3.79
CA ARG A 23 -13.69 6.57 -4.66
C ARG A 23 -14.38 5.22 -4.89
N GLY A 24 -13.91 4.14 -4.25
CA GLY A 24 -14.47 2.80 -4.40
C GLY A 24 -13.96 2.05 -5.63
N GLY A 25 -12.86 2.49 -6.25
CA GLY A 25 -12.19 1.79 -7.33
C GLY A 25 -11.77 0.39 -6.90
N ILE A 26 -12.21 -0.62 -7.64
CA ILE A 26 -11.90 -2.04 -7.38
C ILE A 26 -10.54 -2.46 -7.96
N HIS A 27 -10.03 -1.71 -8.94
CA HIS A 27 -8.75 -1.99 -9.57
C HIS A 27 -7.64 -1.22 -8.84
N MET A 28 -6.45 -1.79 -8.83
CA MET A 28 -5.27 -1.12 -8.31
C MET A 28 -5.02 0.18 -9.10
N PRO A 29 -4.87 1.34 -8.43
CA PRO A 29 -4.50 2.58 -9.10
C PRO A 29 -3.18 2.44 -9.84
N LEU A 30 -3.10 3.02 -11.05
CA LEU A 30 -1.86 3.11 -11.81
C LEU A 30 -1.11 4.39 -11.42
N TYR A 31 -0.04 4.25 -10.63
CA TYR A 31 0.87 5.36 -10.31
C TYR A 31 1.82 5.63 -11.47
N ASN A 32 1.34 6.33 -12.51
CA ASN A 32 2.13 6.68 -13.71
C ASN A 32 3.09 7.86 -13.49
N HIS A 33 3.76 7.88 -12.34
CA HIS A 33 4.75 8.88 -11.97
C HIS A 33 5.90 8.20 -11.23
N SER A 34 7.09 8.79 -11.31
CA SER A 34 8.29 8.24 -10.69
C SER A 34 8.63 8.87 -9.34
N THR A 35 7.87 9.88 -8.90
CA THR A 35 8.21 10.69 -7.72
C THR A 35 6.99 10.92 -6.84
N PHE A 36 7.16 10.78 -5.53
CA PHE A 36 6.14 11.06 -4.52
C PHE A 36 6.48 12.33 -3.73
N ALA A 37 5.47 13.13 -3.40
CA ALA A 37 5.64 14.33 -2.59
C ALA A 37 5.71 14.00 -1.10
N PHE A 38 6.47 14.80 -0.35
CA PHE A 38 6.52 14.77 1.11
C PHE A 38 5.92 16.06 1.68
N PRO A 39 5.24 16.00 2.84
CA PRO A 39 4.59 17.18 3.44
C PRO A 39 5.60 18.20 3.98
N SER A 40 6.85 17.81 4.22
CA SER A 40 7.94 18.69 4.64
C SER A 40 9.31 18.09 4.33
N ALA A 41 10.35 18.91 4.39
CA ALA A 41 11.73 18.43 4.28
C ALA A 41 12.10 17.45 5.41
N GLN A 42 11.59 17.66 6.63
CA GLN A 42 11.84 16.72 7.73
C GLN A 42 11.23 15.35 7.46
N ALA A 43 10.02 15.32 6.87
CA ALA A 43 9.33 14.06 6.59
C ALA A 43 10.11 13.15 5.62
N VAL A 44 10.80 13.71 4.63
CA VAL A 44 11.66 12.89 3.74
C VAL A 44 12.90 12.38 4.46
N LEU A 45 13.51 13.19 5.34
CA LEU A 45 14.68 12.78 6.13
C LEU A 45 14.33 11.64 7.08
N ASP A 46 13.18 11.70 7.75
CA ASP A 46 12.76 10.65 8.68
C ASP A 46 12.55 9.30 7.99
N VAL A 47 12.08 9.30 6.73
CA VAL A 47 11.95 8.07 5.94
C VAL A 47 13.32 7.55 5.50
N VAL A 48 14.19 8.40 4.97
CA VAL A 48 15.55 8.03 4.54
C VAL A 48 16.36 7.43 5.69
N GLU A 49 16.18 7.95 6.90
CA GLU A 49 16.88 7.50 8.10
C GLU A 49 16.19 6.32 8.82
N GLY A 50 15.08 5.82 8.26
CA GLY A 50 14.34 4.68 8.83
C GLY A 50 13.58 5.00 10.12
N ARG A 51 13.40 6.28 10.45
CA ARG A 51 12.58 6.74 11.59
C ARG A 51 11.08 6.70 11.29
N ALA A 52 10.71 6.71 10.01
CA ALA A 52 9.33 6.62 9.54
C ALA A 52 9.20 5.70 8.32
N THR A 53 8.03 5.08 8.14
CA THR A 53 7.68 4.40 6.90
C THR A 53 7.23 5.42 5.85
N GLY A 54 7.67 5.25 4.61
CA GLY A 54 7.27 6.11 3.50
C GLY A 54 7.55 5.45 2.15
N ASN A 55 7.42 6.24 1.08
CA ASN A 55 7.42 5.74 -0.29
C ASN A 55 8.83 5.76 -0.92
N LEU A 56 9.86 5.42 -0.14
CA LEU A 56 11.28 5.37 -0.55
C LEU A 56 11.85 3.96 -0.37
#